data_AF-A0A7V6Q2A3-F1
#
_entry.id   AF-A0A7V6Q2A3-F1
#
_cell.length_a   1.000
_cell.length_b   1.000
_cell.length_c   1.000
_cell.angle_alpha   90.00
_cell.angle_beta   90.00
_cell.angle_gamma   90.00
#
_symmetry.space_group_name_H-M   'P 1'
#
loop_
_entity.id
_entity.type
_entity.pdbx_description
1 polymer ?
#
loop_
_entity_poly.entity_id
_entity_poly.type
_entity_poly.pdbx_seq_one_letter_code
_entity_poly.pdbx_strand_id
1 'polypeptide(L)'
;MPMINRKLVFITLFAVLSAFVLAGCGTGRATDVSTFDEKDGVVYQGVIEAQEISINSKIPGRIARLHVAEGDEVKAGDLLVEISSDEIKAKEEQAKALVNAAQAAYDAAKGQLEAAQAMLEKAKNGARKQEIAQAQAAYDLWLKTYDRVQKLYEKGAVSAQKRDEVKTQLDVAAQTLSMAKEGARSEDINSAQAMVVSAQGMEQAARAKLQEAQGGLDEVRAYLKDTKITSPIRGTITELSADEGELVSTGMSIATVTDMNDMWVEVQVKEIDLSKISLGQEVKVKIPAYPEEIFSGKVTRINQKPDFAVKRATNDNGSFDIQSFGVKIKLENKNKALKPGMTAFVQFSK
;
A
#
# COMPACT_ATOMS: atom_id res chain seq x y z
N MET A 1 -40.73 -56.46 83.20
CA MET A 1 -41.51 -56.98 82.05
C MET A 1 -41.70 -55.86 81.04
N PRO A 2 -41.52 -56.10 79.73
CA PRO A 2 -40.21 -56.22 79.10
C PRO A 2 -39.84 -55.00 78.22
N MET A 3 -38.53 -54.81 78.08
CA MET A 3 -37.87 -53.90 77.15
C MET A 3 -38.22 -54.26 75.71
N ILE A 4 -38.90 -53.35 75.00
CA ILE A 4 -39.11 -53.44 73.56
C ILE A 4 -37.90 -52.85 72.83
N ASN A 5 -37.38 -53.65 71.91
CA ASN A 5 -36.07 -53.59 71.31
C ASN A 5 -35.98 -52.46 70.26
N ARG A 6 -35.34 -51.33 70.58
CA ARG A 6 -35.12 -50.17 69.67
C ARG A 6 -34.39 -50.51 68.36
N LYS A 7 -33.80 -51.71 68.24
CA LYS A 7 -33.15 -52.20 67.01
C LYS A 7 -34.13 -52.69 65.93
N LEU A 8 -35.37 -53.05 66.28
CA LEU A 8 -36.36 -53.52 65.27
C LEU A 8 -37.08 -52.39 64.53
N VAL A 9 -37.25 -51.22 65.17
CA VAL A 9 -37.91 -50.05 64.56
C VAL A 9 -37.00 -49.33 63.56
N PHE A 10 -35.67 -49.38 63.75
CA PHE A 10 -34.72 -48.81 62.81
C PHE A 10 -34.55 -49.64 61.53
N ILE A 11 -34.74 -50.97 61.60
CA ILE A 11 -34.62 -51.85 60.43
C ILE A 11 -35.87 -51.75 59.53
N THR A 12 -37.06 -51.52 60.10
CA THR A 12 -38.28 -51.28 59.30
C THR A 12 -38.33 -49.87 58.71
N LEU A 13 -37.72 -48.87 59.34
CA LEU A 13 -37.60 -47.52 58.77
C LEU A 13 -36.58 -47.45 57.61
N PHE A 14 -35.53 -48.28 57.65
CA PHE A 14 -34.52 -48.35 56.58
C PHE A 14 -35.02 -49.15 55.35
N ALA A 15 -35.91 -50.13 55.56
CA ALA A 15 -36.51 -50.92 54.47
C ALA A 15 -37.61 -50.19 53.69
N VAL A 16 -38.24 -49.15 54.27
CA VAL A 16 -39.20 -48.29 53.56
C VAL A 16 -38.50 -47.12 52.86
N LEU A 17 -37.29 -46.74 53.29
CA LEU A 17 -36.48 -45.72 52.64
C LEU A 17 -35.66 -46.25 51.44
N SER A 18 -35.41 -47.56 51.36
CA SER A 18 -34.73 -48.19 50.21
C SER A 18 -35.68 -48.58 49.06
N ALA A 19 -37.00 -48.53 49.26
CA ALA A 19 -38.01 -48.80 48.24
C ALA A 19 -38.46 -47.55 47.46
N PHE A 20 -38.01 -46.35 47.84
CA PHE A 20 -38.39 -45.08 47.18
C PHE A 20 -37.29 -44.50 46.27
N VAL A 21 -36.18 -45.22 46.06
CA VAL A 21 -35.03 -44.77 45.24
C VAL A 21 -35.06 -45.37 43.81
N LEU A 22 -36.07 -46.16 43.45
CA LEU A 22 -36.16 -46.85 42.14
C LEU A 22 -37.34 -46.44 41.24
N ALA A 23 -38.04 -45.34 41.56
CA ALA A 23 -39.10 -44.79 40.70
C ALA A 23 -38.82 -43.32 40.38
N GLY A 24 -37.74 -43.08 39.64
CA GLY A 24 -37.29 -41.75 39.23
C GLY A 24 -36.60 -41.71 37.86
N CYS A 25 -36.76 -42.74 37.02
CA CYS A 25 -36.50 -42.63 35.58
C CYS A 25 -37.77 -42.19 34.87
N GLY A 26 -38.20 -40.96 35.18
CA GLY A 26 -39.14 -40.22 34.33
C GLY A 26 -38.33 -39.57 33.24
N THR A 27 -38.42 -40.11 32.04
CA THR A 27 -37.86 -39.61 30.79
C THR A 27 -38.23 -38.14 30.58
N GLY A 28 -37.40 -37.25 31.12
CA GLY A 28 -37.22 -35.93 30.54
C GLY A 28 -36.71 -36.18 29.14
N ARG A 29 -37.63 -36.15 28.16
CA ARG A 29 -37.29 -35.95 26.76
C ARG A 29 -36.33 -34.76 26.76
N ALA A 30 -35.04 -35.05 26.57
CA ALA A 30 -34.19 -34.12 25.88
C ALA A 30 -35.00 -33.73 24.64
N THR A 31 -35.45 -32.49 24.60
CA THR A 31 -36.09 -31.94 23.42
C THR A 31 -35.16 -32.26 22.27
N ASP A 32 -35.63 -33.15 21.40
CA ASP A 32 -34.94 -33.60 20.20
C ASP A 32 -34.76 -32.34 19.33
N VAL A 33 -33.59 -31.69 19.46
CA VAL A 33 -33.17 -30.58 18.60
C VAL A 33 -32.46 -31.12 17.35
N SER A 34 -32.28 -32.43 17.26
CA SER A 34 -32.32 -33.20 16.01
C SER A 34 -33.80 -33.46 15.72
N THR A 35 -34.36 -33.19 14.55
CA THR A 35 -34.10 -34.02 13.38
C THR A 35 -34.63 -33.30 12.14
N PHE A 36 -33.75 -32.98 11.20
CA PHE A 36 -34.13 -33.31 9.83
C PHE A 36 -34.38 -34.83 9.80
N ASP A 37 -35.47 -35.28 9.20
CA ASP A 37 -35.72 -36.73 9.10
C ASP A 37 -34.56 -37.36 8.30
N GLU A 38 -33.81 -38.25 8.94
CA GLU A 38 -32.63 -38.92 8.36
C GLU A 38 -33.01 -39.76 7.12
N LYS A 39 -34.32 -39.97 6.90
CA LYS A 39 -34.88 -40.61 5.70
C LYS A 39 -34.77 -39.76 4.43
N ASP A 40 -34.65 -38.43 4.56
CA ASP A 40 -34.76 -37.47 3.44
C ASP A 40 -33.43 -36.90 2.94
N GLY A 41 -32.30 -37.18 3.58
CA GLY A 41 -30.99 -36.68 3.15
C GLY A 41 -29.87 -36.91 4.17
N VAL A 42 -28.64 -36.53 3.80
CA VAL A 42 -27.50 -36.61 4.73
C VAL A 42 -27.36 -35.27 5.46
N VAL A 43 -27.23 -35.32 6.79
CA VAL A 43 -27.10 -34.13 7.64
C VAL A 43 -25.68 -34.01 8.15
N TYR A 44 -25.08 -32.84 7.96
CA TYR A 44 -23.76 -32.51 8.48
C TYR A 44 -23.84 -31.32 9.42
N GLN A 45 -23.04 -31.38 10.49
CA GLN A 45 -22.85 -30.27 11.41
C GLN A 45 -21.71 -29.39 10.90
N GLY A 46 -21.89 -28.07 10.97
CA GLY A 46 -20.87 -27.08 10.69
C GLY A 46 -21.02 -25.85 11.57
N VAL A 47 -20.15 -24.89 11.34
CA VAL A 47 -20.16 -23.59 12.02
C VAL A 47 -20.37 -22.50 10.98
N ILE A 48 -21.16 -21.49 11.33
CA ILE A 48 -21.30 -20.29 10.51
C ILE A 48 -20.04 -19.45 10.69
N GLU A 49 -19.38 -19.16 9.60
CA GLU A 49 -18.24 -18.26 9.52
C GLU A 49 -18.60 -17.06 8.63
N ALA A 50 -17.83 -16.00 8.78
CA ALA A 50 -17.93 -14.80 7.97
C ALA A 50 -16.54 -14.34 7.57
N GLN A 51 -16.46 -13.43 6.61
CA GLN A 51 -15.18 -12.84 6.25
C GLN A 51 -14.72 -11.92 7.38
N GLU A 52 -13.61 -12.27 8.02
CA GLU A 52 -12.98 -11.48 9.06
C GLU A 52 -11.66 -10.89 8.55
N ILE A 53 -11.40 -9.64 8.89
CA ILE A 53 -10.13 -8.98 8.61
C ILE A 53 -9.59 -8.40 9.91
N SER A 54 -8.41 -8.90 10.30
CA SER A 54 -7.63 -8.35 11.40
C SER A 54 -6.97 -7.05 10.95
N ILE A 55 -7.24 -5.99 11.68
CA ILE A 55 -6.69 -4.66 11.49
C ILE A 55 -5.47 -4.52 12.38
N ASN A 56 -4.30 -4.51 11.74
CA ASN A 56 -3.02 -4.53 12.44
C ASN A 56 -2.27 -3.21 12.26
N SER A 57 -1.47 -2.84 13.27
CA SER A 57 -0.58 -1.69 13.13
C SER A 57 0.61 -2.01 12.23
N LYS A 58 0.96 -1.09 11.33
CA LYS A 58 2.24 -1.16 10.60
C LYS A 58 3.37 -0.38 11.28
N ILE A 59 3.04 0.50 12.22
CA ILE A 59 4.01 1.39 12.88
C ILE A 59 3.96 1.23 14.40
N PRO A 60 5.10 1.40 15.10
CA PRO A 60 5.08 1.48 16.55
C PRO A 60 4.60 2.87 16.99
N GLY A 61 3.86 2.93 18.09
CA GLY A 61 3.39 4.20 18.65
C GLY A 61 2.38 4.00 19.76
N ARG A 62 1.87 5.09 20.32
CA ARG A 62 0.82 5.05 21.34
C ARG A 62 -0.53 5.33 20.71
N ILE A 63 -1.56 4.57 21.07
CA ILE A 63 -2.94 4.88 20.65
C ILE A 63 -3.33 6.22 21.28
N ALA A 64 -3.51 7.23 20.44
CA ALA A 64 -3.92 8.57 20.85
C ALA A 64 -5.44 8.65 21.05
N ARG A 65 -6.18 7.94 20.18
CA ARG A 65 -7.63 7.86 20.24
C ARG A 65 -8.12 6.61 19.53
N LEU A 66 -9.15 6.01 20.10
CA LEU A 66 -9.95 4.97 19.50
C LEU A 66 -11.33 5.55 19.16
N HIS A 67 -11.71 5.49 17.88
CA HIS A 67 -12.96 6.09 17.40
C HIS A 67 -14.14 5.13 17.39
N VAL A 68 -13.93 3.90 17.84
CA VAL A 68 -14.86 2.79 17.68
C VAL A 68 -14.86 1.88 18.89
N ALA A 69 -15.98 1.20 19.14
CA ALA A 69 -16.13 0.20 20.18
C ALA A 69 -16.51 -1.17 19.59
N GLU A 70 -16.35 -2.23 20.39
CA GLU A 70 -16.85 -3.56 20.02
C GLU A 70 -18.37 -3.51 19.78
N GLY A 71 -18.80 -4.09 18.66
CA GLY A 71 -20.19 -4.10 18.21
C GLY A 71 -20.57 -2.96 17.27
N ASP A 72 -19.71 -1.96 17.05
CA ASP A 72 -20.01 -0.86 16.13
C ASP A 72 -20.00 -1.32 14.66
N GLU A 73 -20.96 -0.82 13.87
CA GLU A 73 -20.97 -0.99 12.41
C GLU A 73 -20.08 0.07 11.75
N VAL A 74 -19.11 -0.37 10.92
CA VAL A 74 -18.18 0.48 10.20
C VAL A 74 -18.28 0.26 8.70
N LYS A 75 -17.99 1.31 7.92
CA LYS A 75 -17.88 1.26 6.46
C LYS A 75 -16.41 1.18 6.05
N ALA A 76 -16.19 0.75 4.80
CA ALA A 76 -14.87 0.82 4.21
C ALA A 76 -14.40 2.29 4.14
N GLY A 77 -13.22 2.57 4.69
CA GLY A 77 -12.61 3.88 4.80
C GLY A 77 -12.86 4.61 6.13
N ASP A 78 -13.72 4.09 7.00
CA ASP A 78 -13.96 4.72 8.31
C ASP A 78 -12.71 4.65 9.18
N LEU A 79 -12.41 5.75 9.88
CA LEU A 79 -11.27 5.85 10.79
C LEU A 79 -11.56 5.09 12.07
N LEU A 80 -10.69 4.13 12.40
CA LEU A 80 -10.83 3.29 13.59
C LEU A 80 -9.94 3.81 14.71
N VAL A 81 -8.65 4.03 14.40
CA VAL A 81 -7.63 4.31 15.42
C VAL A 81 -6.68 5.40 14.92
N GLU A 82 -6.32 6.30 15.83
CA GLU A 82 -5.24 7.26 15.65
C GLU A 82 -4.05 6.88 16.54
N ILE A 83 -2.90 6.66 15.93
CA ILE A 83 -1.63 6.41 16.61
C ILE A 83 -0.83 7.70 16.64
N SER A 84 -0.36 8.11 17.82
CA SER A 84 0.65 9.16 17.93
C SER A 84 2.03 8.53 17.98
N SER A 85 2.89 8.95 17.05
CA SER A 85 4.33 8.74 17.12
C SER A 85 5.03 10.08 16.91
N ASP A 86 5.73 10.53 17.95
CA ASP A 86 6.53 11.74 17.88
C ASP A 86 7.81 11.50 17.06
N GLU A 87 8.29 10.25 17.00
CA GLU A 87 9.42 9.83 16.20
C GLU A 87 9.15 9.99 14.70
N ILE A 88 7.96 9.59 14.23
CA ILE A 88 7.59 9.75 12.81
C ILE A 88 7.42 11.23 12.45
N LYS A 89 6.82 12.04 13.34
CA LYS A 89 6.71 13.50 13.12
C LYS A 89 8.08 14.18 13.07
N ALA A 90 8.99 13.82 13.97
CA ALA A 90 10.36 14.34 13.98
C ALA A 90 11.11 13.95 12.70
N LYS A 91 10.96 12.70 12.24
CA LYS A 91 11.52 12.25 10.95
C LYS A 91 10.91 12.97 9.76
N GLU A 92 9.62 13.30 9.80
CA GLU A 92 8.96 14.05 8.72
C GLU A 92 9.57 15.46 8.61
N GLU A 93 9.76 16.13 9.74
CA GLU A 93 10.38 17.45 9.78
C GLU A 93 11.84 17.41 9.30
N GLN A 94 12.59 16.39 9.71
CA GLN A 94 13.94 16.16 9.22
C GLN A 94 13.97 15.95 7.70
N ALA A 95 13.09 15.11 7.16
CA ALA A 95 13.00 14.83 5.73
C ALA A 95 12.57 16.07 4.94
N LYS A 96 11.64 16.87 5.45
CA LYS A 96 11.28 18.18 4.87
C LYS A 96 12.47 19.13 4.82
N ALA A 97 13.25 19.21 5.89
CA ALA A 97 14.45 20.04 5.91
C ALA A 97 15.47 19.60 4.86
N LEU A 98 15.64 18.28 4.66
CA LEU A 98 16.50 17.73 3.60
C LEU A 98 15.98 18.08 2.20
N VAL A 99 14.68 17.98 1.94
CA VAL A 99 14.07 18.41 0.67
C VAL A 99 14.33 19.90 0.43
N ASN A 100 14.12 20.74 1.45
CA ASN A 100 14.36 22.18 1.32
C ASN A 100 15.83 22.50 1.02
N ALA A 101 16.77 21.82 1.68
CA ALA A 101 18.20 21.97 1.43
C ALA A 101 18.57 21.51 0.00
N ALA A 102 18.02 20.38 -0.45
CA ALA A 102 18.25 19.87 -1.80
C ALA A 102 17.62 20.77 -2.87
N GLN A 103 16.46 21.36 -2.59
CA GLN A 103 15.79 22.32 -3.47
C GLN A 103 16.64 23.59 -3.62
N ALA A 104 17.16 24.13 -2.52
CA ALA A 104 18.07 25.28 -2.57
C ALA A 104 19.35 24.97 -3.37
N ALA A 105 19.90 23.77 -3.23
CA ALA A 105 21.06 23.34 -4.02
C ALA A 105 20.72 23.19 -5.51
N TYR A 106 19.53 22.68 -5.84
CA TYR A 106 19.03 22.61 -7.21
C TYR A 106 18.86 24.00 -7.84
N ASP A 107 18.24 24.93 -7.12
CA ASP A 107 18.03 26.29 -7.59
C ASP A 107 19.38 27.03 -7.79
N ALA A 108 20.35 26.80 -6.91
CA ALA A 108 21.71 27.30 -7.08
C ALA A 108 22.40 26.74 -8.33
N ALA A 109 22.29 25.43 -8.58
CA ALA A 109 22.86 24.80 -9.78
C ALA A 109 22.17 25.27 -11.07
N LYS A 110 20.85 25.47 -11.03
CA LYS A 110 20.08 26.05 -12.12
C LYS A 110 20.54 27.48 -12.42
N GLY A 111 20.73 28.32 -11.39
CA GLY A 111 21.26 29.66 -11.55
C GLY A 111 22.68 29.68 -12.16
N GLN A 112 23.53 28.71 -11.80
CA GLN A 112 24.85 28.55 -12.43
C GLN A 112 24.76 28.16 -13.91
N LEU A 113 23.81 27.29 -14.28
CA LEU A 113 23.55 26.94 -15.67
C LEU A 113 23.08 28.15 -16.49
N GLU A 114 22.14 28.92 -15.95
CA GLU A 114 21.66 30.16 -16.58
C GLU A 114 22.80 31.17 -16.77
N ALA A 115 23.67 31.33 -15.76
CA ALA A 115 24.86 32.17 -15.86
C ALA A 115 25.85 31.68 -16.94
N ALA A 116 26.10 30.37 -17.02
CA ALA A 116 26.97 29.78 -18.04
C ALA A 116 26.40 29.95 -19.45
N GLN A 117 25.07 29.80 -19.61
CA GLN A 117 24.39 30.05 -20.88
C GLN A 117 24.49 31.52 -21.29
N ALA A 118 24.31 32.46 -20.35
CA ALA A 118 24.48 33.88 -20.62
C ALA A 118 25.92 34.21 -21.06
N MET A 119 26.94 33.55 -20.48
CA MET A 119 28.33 33.68 -20.92
C MET A 119 28.56 33.13 -22.33
N LEU A 120 27.97 31.98 -22.66
CA LEU A 120 28.04 31.41 -24.00
C LEU A 120 27.38 32.34 -25.04
N GLU A 121 26.21 32.89 -24.74
CA GLU A 121 25.54 33.84 -25.62
C GLU A 121 26.34 35.13 -25.77
N LYS A 122 26.97 35.61 -24.69
CA LYS A 122 27.90 36.75 -24.78
C LYS A 122 29.10 36.44 -25.67
N ALA A 123 29.66 35.22 -25.59
CA ALA A 123 30.76 34.79 -26.45
C ALA A 123 30.32 34.71 -27.92
N LYS A 124 29.15 34.11 -28.22
CA LYS A 124 28.62 34.00 -29.59
C LYS A 124 28.30 35.35 -30.23
N ASN A 125 27.78 36.29 -29.47
CA ASN A 125 27.37 37.60 -29.99
C ASN A 125 28.56 38.47 -30.44
N GLY A 126 29.80 38.08 -30.10
CA GLY A 126 31.02 38.62 -30.71
C GLY A 126 31.15 40.15 -30.64
N ALA A 127 31.75 40.74 -31.68
CA ALA A 127 31.92 42.18 -31.80
C ALA A 127 30.58 42.87 -32.08
N ARG A 128 30.36 44.00 -31.43
CA ARG A 128 29.12 44.78 -31.65
C ARG A 128 29.11 45.35 -33.07
N LYS A 129 27.93 45.51 -33.68
CA LYS A 129 27.79 46.10 -35.02
C LYS A 129 28.51 47.46 -35.14
N GLN A 130 28.54 48.23 -34.06
CA GLN A 130 29.25 49.51 -33.97
C GLN A 130 30.77 49.35 -34.10
N GLU A 131 31.35 48.31 -33.52
CA GLU A 131 32.79 48.02 -33.58
C GLU A 131 33.19 47.60 -35.01
N ILE A 132 32.36 46.76 -35.65
CA ILE A 132 32.55 46.38 -37.06
C ILE A 132 32.44 47.61 -37.97
N ALA A 133 31.45 48.47 -37.75
CA ALA A 133 31.27 49.69 -38.54
C ALA A 133 32.44 50.67 -38.38
N GLN A 134 32.98 50.82 -37.17
CA GLN A 134 34.16 51.65 -36.92
C GLN A 134 35.40 51.09 -37.63
N ALA A 135 35.63 49.77 -37.55
CA ALA A 135 36.74 49.12 -38.24
C ALA A 135 36.59 49.21 -39.77
N GLN A 136 35.36 49.11 -40.29
CA GLN A 136 35.08 49.27 -41.71
C GLN A 136 35.36 50.71 -42.17
N ALA A 137 34.93 51.72 -41.41
CA ALA A 137 35.21 53.12 -41.73
C ALA A 137 36.71 53.42 -41.74
N ALA A 138 37.48 52.84 -40.81
CA ALA A 138 38.93 52.96 -40.78
C ALA A 138 39.58 52.31 -42.02
N TYR A 139 39.16 51.10 -42.38
CA TYR A 139 39.62 50.41 -43.60
C TYR A 139 39.31 51.23 -44.86
N ASP A 140 38.08 51.74 -45.00
CA ASP A 140 37.66 52.52 -46.16
C ASP A 140 38.46 53.83 -46.30
N LEU A 141 38.83 54.46 -45.19
CA LEU A 141 39.70 55.65 -45.17
C LEU A 141 41.10 55.34 -45.70
N TRP A 142 41.71 54.26 -45.21
CA TRP A 142 43.07 53.86 -45.62
C TRP A 142 43.09 53.32 -47.05
N LEU A 143 42.04 52.65 -47.49
CA LEU A 143 41.91 52.16 -48.87
C LEU A 143 41.90 53.33 -49.86
N LYS A 144 41.05 54.34 -49.62
CA LYS A 144 40.99 55.56 -50.44
C LYS A 144 42.32 56.33 -50.41
N THR A 145 43.00 56.32 -49.26
CA THR A 145 44.29 57.00 -49.10
C THR A 145 45.40 56.28 -49.88
N TYR A 146 45.43 54.95 -49.83
CA TYR A 146 46.35 54.12 -50.61
C TYR A 146 46.13 54.31 -52.12
N ASP A 147 44.88 54.24 -52.60
CA ASP A 147 44.56 54.46 -54.02
C ASP A 147 45.05 55.80 -54.53
N ARG A 148 44.90 56.86 -53.71
CA ARG A 148 45.38 58.20 -54.04
C ARG A 148 46.92 58.25 -54.10
N VAL A 149 47.60 57.66 -53.12
CA VAL A 149 49.06 57.66 -53.04
C VAL A 149 49.68 56.78 -54.13
N GLN A 150 49.06 55.67 -54.48
CA GLN A 150 49.47 54.78 -55.57
C GLN A 150 49.43 55.50 -56.93
N LYS A 151 48.33 56.22 -57.23
CA LYS A 151 48.22 57.04 -58.45
C LYS A 151 49.25 58.16 -58.52
N LEU A 152 49.62 58.75 -57.38
CA LEU A 152 50.68 59.76 -57.31
C LEU A 152 52.07 59.14 -57.48
N TYR A 153 52.29 57.94 -56.96
CA TYR A 153 53.55 57.20 -57.10
C TYR A 153 53.80 56.81 -58.56
N GLU A 154 52.78 56.32 -59.26
CA GLU A 154 52.84 56.00 -60.70
C GLU A 154 53.17 57.22 -61.57
N LYS A 155 52.80 58.42 -61.10
CA LYS A 155 53.13 59.70 -61.74
C LYS A 155 54.47 60.30 -61.26
N GLY A 156 55.21 59.59 -60.40
CA GLY A 156 56.50 60.03 -59.85
C GLY A 156 56.40 61.15 -58.79
N ALA A 157 55.21 61.47 -58.29
CA ALA A 157 54.96 62.60 -57.39
C ALA A 157 55.23 62.29 -55.90
N VAL A 158 55.43 61.02 -55.54
CA VAL A 158 55.74 60.57 -54.17
C VAL A 158 56.78 59.44 -54.19
N SER A 159 57.51 59.25 -53.08
CA SER A 159 58.52 58.21 -52.96
C SER A 159 57.93 56.80 -52.76
N ALA A 160 58.70 55.77 -53.11
CA ALA A 160 58.33 54.37 -52.85
C ALA A 160 58.09 54.11 -51.37
N GLN A 161 58.95 54.66 -50.50
CA GLN A 161 58.82 54.58 -49.04
C GLN A 161 57.45 55.09 -48.55
N LYS A 162 56.94 56.20 -49.11
CA LYS A 162 55.64 56.74 -48.67
C LYS A 162 54.47 55.87 -49.11
N ARG A 163 54.57 55.26 -50.29
CA ARG A 163 53.57 54.30 -50.77
C ARG A 163 53.55 53.04 -49.91
N ASP A 164 54.72 52.52 -49.55
CA ASP A 164 54.83 51.33 -48.72
C ASP A 164 54.32 51.56 -47.29
N GLU A 165 54.60 52.73 -46.71
CA GLU A 165 54.07 53.13 -45.39
C GLU A 165 52.53 53.12 -45.36
N VAL A 166 51.88 53.69 -46.39
CA VAL A 166 50.41 53.73 -46.49
C VAL A 166 49.84 52.33 -46.76
N LYS A 167 50.54 51.52 -47.55
CA LYS A 167 50.16 50.11 -47.76
C LYS A 167 50.16 49.33 -46.45
N THR A 168 51.21 49.46 -45.64
CA THR A 168 51.27 48.81 -44.33
C THR A 168 50.12 49.26 -43.42
N GLN A 169 49.74 50.53 -43.44
CA GLN A 169 48.57 51.00 -42.67
C GLN A 169 47.24 50.43 -43.19
N LEU A 170 47.07 50.31 -44.50
CA LEU A 170 45.91 49.63 -45.09
C LEU A 170 45.85 48.16 -44.67
N ASP A 171 46.98 47.45 -44.71
CA ASP A 171 47.06 46.04 -44.33
C ASP A 171 46.69 45.84 -42.84
N VAL A 172 47.17 46.72 -41.94
CA VAL A 172 46.78 46.72 -40.52
C VAL A 172 45.28 47.00 -40.34
N ALA A 173 44.73 47.95 -41.09
CA ALA A 173 43.29 48.25 -41.04
C ALA A 173 42.45 47.07 -41.57
N ALA A 174 42.92 46.38 -42.61
CA ALA A 174 42.29 45.19 -43.16
C ALA A 174 42.29 44.03 -42.15
N GLN A 175 43.42 43.79 -41.47
CA GLN A 175 43.51 42.79 -40.40
C GLN A 175 42.59 43.13 -39.23
N THR A 176 42.52 44.41 -38.84
CA THR A 176 41.63 44.88 -37.77
C THR A 176 40.16 44.65 -38.11
N LEU A 177 39.76 44.94 -39.35
CA LEU A 177 38.41 44.66 -39.85
C LEU A 177 38.11 43.16 -39.92
N SER A 178 39.08 42.34 -40.34
CA SER A 178 38.95 40.89 -40.38
C SER A 178 38.71 40.31 -38.98
N MET A 179 39.53 40.69 -38.00
CA MET A 179 39.37 40.27 -36.61
C MET A 179 38.02 40.73 -36.02
N ALA A 180 37.59 41.96 -36.33
CA ALA A 180 36.29 42.46 -35.88
C ALA A 180 35.11 41.70 -36.51
N LYS A 181 35.24 41.24 -37.77
CA LYS A 181 34.21 40.45 -38.47
C LYS A 181 34.19 38.98 -38.07
N GLU A 182 35.36 38.37 -37.82
CA GLU A 182 35.46 37.01 -37.29
C GLU A 182 34.87 36.91 -35.88
N GLY A 183 34.92 38.00 -35.11
CA GLY A 183 34.24 38.08 -33.82
C GLY A 183 34.96 37.26 -32.75
N ALA A 184 34.21 36.45 -32.01
CA ALA A 184 34.78 35.61 -30.95
C ALA A 184 35.50 34.39 -31.53
N ARG A 185 36.65 34.05 -30.95
CA ARG A 185 37.43 32.89 -31.38
C ARG A 185 36.66 31.61 -31.09
N SER A 186 36.79 30.63 -31.98
CA SER A 186 36.10 29.33 -31.82
C SER A 186 36.46 28.64 -30.51
N GLU A 187 37.68 28.85 -30.02
CA GLU A 187 38.22 28.40 -28.74
C GLU A 187 37.45 28.99 -27.56
N ASP A 188 37.06 30.26 -27.63
CA ASP A 188 36.30 30.94 -26.57
C ASP A 188 34.86 30.40 -26.51
N ILE A 189 34.24 30.19 -27.68
CA ILE A 189 32.90 29.60 -27.77
C ILE A 189 32.91 28.17 -27.26
N ASN A 190 33.90 27.36 -27.65
CA ASN A 190 34.04 25.98 -27.20
C ASN A 190 34.29 25.90 -25.68
N SER A 191 35.09 26.81 -25.13
CA SER A 191 35.31 26.91 -23.69
C SER A 191 34.02 27.24 -22.94
N ALA A 192 33.26 28.25 -23.41
CA ALA A 192 31.97 28.60 -22.82
C ALA A 192 30.93 27.47 -22.96
N GLN A 193 30.94 26.75 -24.08
CA GLN A 193 30.08 25.59 -24.29
C GLN A 193 30.41 24.46 -23.32
N ALA A 194 31.70 24.21 -23.06
CA ALA A 194 32.14 23.23 -22.05
C ALA A 194 31.68 23.63 -20.64
N MET A 195 31.68 24.93 -20.31
CA MET A 195 31.12 25.42 -19.04
C MET A 195 29.61 25.16 -18.94
N VAL A 196 28.85 25.37 -20.02
CA VAL A 196 27.41 25.03 -20.06
C VAL A 196 27.20 23.54 -19.82
N VAL A 197 27.93 22.67 -20.52
CA VAL A 197 27.81 21.20 -20.34
C VAL A 197 28.16 20.79 -18.92
N SER A 198 29.20 21.39 -18.32
CA SER A 198 29.56 21.14 -16.93
C SER A 198 28.45 21.58 -15.96
N ALA A 199 27.89 22.78 -16.15
CA ALA A 199 26.80 23.28 -15.34
C ALA A 199 25.50 22.48 -15.50
N GLN A 200 25.21 21.96 -16.71
CA GLN A 200 24.12 21.02 -16.95
C GLN A 200 24.31 19.73 -16.15
N GLY A 201 25.53 19.19 -16.12
CA GLY A 201 25.85 18.03 -15.29
C GLY A 201 25.63 18.28 -13.80
N MET A 202 25.96 19.48 -13.31
CA MET A 202 25.71 19.88 -11.93
C MET A 202 24.21 20.04 -11.63
N GLU A 203 23.44 20.65 -12.53
CA GLU A 203 21.98 20.78 -12.40
C GLU A 203 21.32 19.41 -12.35
N GLN A 204 21.73 18.49 -13.23
CA GLN A 204 21.19 17.13 -13.26
C GLN A 204 21.54 16.36 -11.99
N ALA A 205 22.76 16.50 -11.48
CA ALA A 205 23.17 15.88 -10.22
C ALA A 205 22.39 16.45 -9.02
N ALA A 206 22.17 17.77 -8.98
CA ALA A 206 21.38 18.41 -7.94
C ALA A 206 19.89 18.01 -8.02
N ARG A 207 19.34 17.89 -9.23
CA ARG A 207 17.99 17.40 -9.48
C ARG A 207 17.81 15.97 -8.96
N ALA A 208 18.79 15.10 -9.23
CA ALA A 208 18.76 13.72 -8.73
C ALA A 208 18.75 13.67 -7.18
N LYS A 209 19.56 14.51 -6.53
CA LYS A 209 19.55 14.64 -5.06
C LYS A 209 18.24 15.18 -4.51
N LEU A 210 17.61 16.14 -5.20
CA LEU A 210 16.29 16.63 -4.85
C LEU A 210 15.24 15.51 -4.93
N GLN A 211 15.27 14.72 -6.00
CA GLN A 211 14.38 13.58 -6.16
C GLN A 211 14.61 12.50 -5.10
N GLU A 212 15.87 12.23 -4.74
CA GLU A 212 16.22 11.33 -3.64
C GLU A 212 15.64 11.81 -2.30
N ALA A 213 15.81 13.10 -1.97
CA ALA A 213 15.27 13.69 -0.76
C ALA A 213 13.72 13.67 -0.74
N GLN A 214 13.08 13.90 -1.89
CA GLN A 214 11.63 13.80 -2.04
C GLN A 214 11.15 12.37 -1.82
N GLY A 215 11.85 11.37 -2.38
CA GLY A 215 11.56 9.96 -2.12
C GLY A 215 11.64 9.61 -0.63
N GLY A 216 12.66 10.11 0.07
CA GLY A 216 12.77 9.95 1.52
C GLY A 216 11.63 10.61 2.30
N LEU A 217 11.17 11.79 1.88
CA LEU A 217 10.00 12.44 2.48
C LEU A 217 8.71 11.66 2.23
N ASP A 218 8.54 11.13 1.02
CA ASP A 218 7.36 10.34 0.66
C ASP A 218 7.29 9.01 1.41
N GLU A 219 8.44 8.38 1.69
CA GLU A 219 8.52 7.22 2.58
C GLU A 219 8.02 7.56 3.99
N VAL A 220 8.49 8.65 4.57
CA VAL A 220 8.05 9.07 5.92
C VAL A 220 6.57 9.44 5.94
N ARG A 221 6.06 10.08 4.88
CA ARG A 221 4.63 10.38 4.73
C ARG A 221 3.78 9.12 4.61
N ALA A 222 4.28 8.06 3.99
CA ALA A 222 3.59 6.77 3.97
C ALA A 222 3.44 6.20 5.38
N TYR A 223 4.49 6.25 6.20
CA TYR A 223 4.39 5.85 7.61
C TYR A 223 3.45 6.77 8.41
N LEU A 224 3.43 8.07 8.12
CA LEU A 224 2.52 9.01 8.77
C LEU A 224 1.05 8.72 8.38
N LYS A 225 0.79 8.29 7.14
CA LYS A 225 -0.55 7.83 6.74
C LYS A 225 -0.96 6.59 7.53
N ASP A 226 -0.03 5.66 7.76
CA ASP A 226 -0.26 4.44 8.54
C ASP A 226 -0.49 4.73 10.05
N THR A 227 -0.34 5.98 10.52
CA THR A 227 -0.79 6.39 11.87
C THR A 227 -2.30 6.44 12.01
N LYS A 228 -3.03 6.62 10.90
CA LYS A 228 -4.49 6.66 10.85
C LYS A 228 -4.98 5.36 10.25
N ILE A 229 -5.44 4.47 11.11
CA ILE A 229 -5.86 3.13 10.71
C ILE A 229 -7.34 3.16 10.38
N THR A 230 -7.66 2.82 9.14
CA THR A 230 -9.02 2.80 8.59
C THR A 230 -9.49 1.39 8.30
N SER A 231 -10.80 1.14 8.32
CA SER A 231 -11.35 -0.16 7.93
C SER A 231 -11.24 -0.39 6.41
N PRO A 232 -10.68 -1.53 5.93
CA PRO A 232 -10.62 -1.87 4.51
C PRO A 232 -11.96 -2.39 3.97
N ILE A 233 -12.83 -2.90 4.84
CA ILE A 233 -14.14 -3.46 4.49
C ILE A 233 -15.23 -2.81 5.32
N ARG A 234 -16.47 -2.94 4.86
CA ARG A 234 -17.63 -2.72 5.72
C ARG A 234 -17.82 -3.94 6.62
N GLY A 235 -18.29 -3.74 7.84
CA GLY A 235 -18.54 -4.84 8.76
C GLY A 235 -18.86 -4.34 10.16
N THR A 236 -18.84 -5.26 11.11
CA THR A 236 -18.99 -4.97 12.54
C THR A 236 -17.67 -5.28 13.23
N ILE A 237 -17.28 -4.46 14.20
CA ILE A 237 -16.10 -4.73 15.03
C ILE A 237 -16.47 -5.85 16.00
N THR A 238 -15.82 -7.01 15.85
CA THR A 238 -16.09 -8.21 16.66
C THR A 238 -15.16 -8.35 17.84
N GLU A 239 -13.95 -7.81 17.71
CA GLU A 239 -12.93 -7.84 18.75
C GLU A 239 -12.10 -6.56 18.69
N LEU A 240 -11.81 -6.00 19.86
CA LEU A 240 -10.89 -4.90 20.03
C LEU A 240 -9.75 -5.36 20.95
N SER A 241 -8.55 -5.45 20.40
CA SER A 241 -7.37 -6.01 21.09
C SER A 241 -6.41 -4.95 21.63
N ALA A 242 -6.79 -3.67 21.62
CA ALA A 242 -5.96 -2.59 22.12
C ALA A 242 -6.78 -1.44 22.72
N ASP A 243 -6.23 -0.82 23.76
CA ASP A 243 -6.88 0.27 24.51
C ASP A 243 -6.30 1.65 24.18
N GLU A 244 -7.09 2.70 24.43
CA GLU A 244 -6.59 4.08 24.37
C GLU A 244 -5.42 4.28 25.33
N GLY A 245 -4.34 4.90 24.84
CA GLY A 245 -3.12 5.10 25.59
C GLY A 245 -2.19 3.89 25.63
N GLU A 246 -2.56 2.74 25.06
CA GLU A 246 -1.68 1.58 24.98
C GLU A 246 -0.55 1.79 23.96
N LEU A 247 0.60 1.15 24.20
CA LEU A 247 1.73 1.14 23.27
C LEU A 247 1.59 -0.04 22.30
N VAL A 248 1.42 0.27 21.03
CA VAL A 248 1.34 -0.74 19.97
C VAL A 248 2.67 -0.89 19.23
N SER A 249 2.95 -2.12 18.81
CA SER A 249 4.12 -2.46 18.00
C SER A 249 3.70 -2.87 16.58
N THR A 250 4.67 -2.96 15.68
CA THR A 250 4.44 -3.38 14.29
C THR A 250 3.89 -4.81 14.23
N GLY A 251 2.78 -5.00 13.55
CA GLY A 251 2.11 -6.29 13.39
C GLY A 251 1.11 -6.63 14.51
N MET A 252 1.01 -5.81 15.57
CA MET A 252 0.02 -6.01 16.62
C MET A 252 -1.40 -5.82 16.07
N SER A 253 -2.29 -6.77 16.36
CA SER A 253 -3.72 -6.64 16.05
C SER A 253 -4.35 -5.60 16.96
N ILE A 254 -5.15 -4.72 16.38
CA ILE A 254 -5.87 -3.66 17.10
C ILE A 254 -7.35 -3.96 17.14
N ALA A 255 -7.93 -4.37 16.01
CA ALA A 255 -9.36 -4.68 15.91
C ALA A 255 -9.62 -5.75 14.85
N THR A 256 -10.68 -6.53 15.01
CA THR A 256 -11.17 -7.47 14.00
C THR A 256 -12.50 -6.94 13.44
N VAL A 257 -12.57 -6.80 12.11
CA VAL A 257 -13.80 -6.39 11.41
C VAL A 257 -14.36 -7.58 10.65
N THR A 258 -15.62 -7.91 10.92
CA THR A 258 -16.31 -9.06 10.31
C THR A 258 -17.46 -8.60 9.41
N ASP A 259 -17.50 -9.04 8.15
CA ASP A 259 -18.62 -8.74 7.23
C ASP A 259 -19.80 -9.69 7.50
N MET A 260 -20.81 -9.17 8.20
CA MET A 260 -22.03 -9.90 8.55
C MET A 260 -22.95 -10.23 7.37
N ASN A 261 -22.67 -9.71 6.15
CA ASN A 261 -23.48 -9.97 4.96
C ASN A 261 -22.96 -11.13 4.11
N ASP A 262 -21.67 -11.46 4.19
CA ASP A 262 -21.07 -12.57 3.44
C ASP A 262 -20.70 -13.72 4.38
N MET A 263 -21.71 -14.50 4.73
CA MET A 263 -21.59 -15.62 5.66
C MET A 263 -21.65 -16.96 4.93
N TRP A 264 -20.98 -17.97 5.48
CA TRP A 264 -21.03 -19.33 5.00
C TRP A 264 -21.03 -20.33 6.14
N VAL A 265 -21.54 -21.54 5.88
CA VAL A 265 -21.30 -22.69 6.74
C VAL A 265 -20.18 -23.51 6.14
N GLU A 266 -19.18 -23.83 6.95
CA GLU A 266 -18.19 -24.85 6.60
C GLU A 266 -18.60 -26.16 7.29
N VAL A 267 -18.86 -27.19 6.48
CA VAL A 267 -19.18 -28.55 6.94
C VAL A 267 -18.14 -29.54 6.45
N GLN A 268 -17.82 -30.52 7.30
CA GLN A 268 -16.88 -31.59 6.97
C GLN A 268 -17.67 -32.80 6.47
N VAL A 269 -17.65 -33.03 5.15
CA VAL A 269 -18.40 -34.12 4.51
C VAL A 269 -17.52 -35.34 4.31
N LYS A 270 -18.02 -36.52 4.68
CA LYS A 270 -17.33 -37.79 4.46
C LYS A 270 -17.19 -38.06 2.96
N GLU A 271 -16.04 -38.61 2.54
CA GLU A 271 -15.75 -38.97 1.15
C GLU A 271 -16.86 -39.81 0.48
N ILE A 272 -17.46 -40.73 1.23
CA ILE A 272 -18.54 -41.63 0.76
C ILE A 272 -19.78 -40.85 0.28
N ASP A 273 -20.06 -39.71 0.91
CA ASP A 273 -21.22 -38.86 0.59
C ASP A 273 -20.88 -37.71 -0.37
N LEU A 274 -19.60 -37.51 -0.71
CA LEU A 274 -19.16 -36.44 -1.60
C LEU A 274 -19.79 -36.57 -3.00
N SER A 275 -20.05 -37.80 -3.46
CA SER A 275 -20.73 -38.09 -4.73
C SER A 275 -22.15 -37.53 -4.82
N LYS A 276 -22.79 -37.24 -3.67
CA LYS A 276 -24.16 -36.71 -3.58
C LYS A 276 -24.20 -35.18 -3.54
N ILE A 277 -23.05 -34.51 -3.51
CA ILE A 277 -22.95 -33.06 -3.37
C ILE A 277 -22.39 -32.46 -4.65
N SER A 278 -23.15 -31.54 -5.25
CA SER A 278 -22.75 -30.82 -6.45
C SER A 278 -22.51 -29.34 -6.19
N LEU A 279 -21.56 -28.77 -6.94
CA LEU A 279 -21.32 -27.32 -6.90
C LEU A 279 -22.59 -26.57 -7.34
N GLY A 280 -23.01 -25.58 -6.57
CA GLY A 280 -24.20 -24.78 -6.82
C GLY A 280 -25.51 -25.39 -6.32
N GLN A 281 -25.48 -26.57 -5.70
CA GLN A 281 -26.65 -27.21 -5.10
C GLN A 281 -27.26 -26.35 -3.98
N GLU A 282 -28.59 -26.26 -3.95
CA GLU A 282 -29.32 -25.65 -2.84
C GLU A 282 -29.50 -26.65 -1.70
N VAL A 283 -29.22 -26.21 -0.49
CA VAL A 283 -29.28 -27.02 0.73
C VAL A 283 -30.09 -26.32 1.80
N LYS A 284 -30.74 -27.11 2.65
CA LYS A 284 -31.49 -26.60 3.80
C LYS A 284 -30.57 -26.54 5.01
N VAL A 285 -30.55 -25.39 5.68
CA VAL A 285 -29.72 -25.14 6.86
C VAL A 285 -30.63 -24.83 8.03
N LYS A 286 -30.53 -25.63 9.09
CA LYS A 286 -31.25 -25.43 10.34
C LYS A 286 -30.28 -25.00 11.42
N ILE A 287 -30.63 -23.96 12.15
CA ILE A 287 -29.80 -23.38 13.19
C ILE A 287 -30.53 -23.57 14.52
N PRO A 288 -29.93 -24.21 15.54
CA PRO A 288 -30.60 -24.46 16.82
C PRO A 288 -31.12 -23.20 17.51
N ALA A 289 -30.46 -22.06 17.29
CA ALA A 289 -30.90 -20.77 17.82
C ALA A 289 -32.24 -20.27 17.22
N TYR A 290 -32.60 -20.78 16.03
CA TYR A 290 -33.84 -20.44 15.32
C TYR A 290 -34.55 -21.73 14.87
N PRO A 291 -35.14 -22.50 15.80
CA PRO A 291 -35.62 -23.86 15.53
C PRO A 291 -36.80 -23.93 14.56
N GLU A 292 -37.57 -22.85 14.43
CA GLU A 292 -38.75 -22.71 13.55
C GLU A 292 -38.40 -22.21 12.14
N GLU A 293 -37.16 -21.75 11.92
CA GLU A 293 -36.73 -21.21 10.63
C GLU A 293 -35.81 -22.18 9.88
N ILE A 294 -36.03 -22.32 8.57
CA ILE A 294 -35.15 -23.06 7.68
C ILE A 294 -34.50 -22.06 6.73
N PHE A 295 -33.19 -21.95 6.80
CA PHE A 295 -32.40 -21.11 5.91
C PHE A 295 -32.03 -21.89 4.65
N SER A 296 -32.07 -21.22 3.50
CA SER A 296 -31.55 -21.79 2.26
C SER A 296 -30.08 -21.38 2.10
N GLY A 297 -29.22 -22.36 1.80
CA GLY A 297 -27.82 -22.15 1.47
C GLY A 297 -27.49 -22.68 0.09
N LYS A 298 -26.40 -22.19 -0.51
CA LYS A 298 -25.90 -22.67 -1.80
C LYS A 298 -24.47 -23.15 -1.68
N VAL A 299 -24.19 -24.35 -2.19
CA VAL A 299 -22.82 -24.90 -2.21
C VAL A 299 -21.95 -24.07 -3.16
N THR A 300 -20.96 -23.36 -2.63
CA THR A 300 -20.08 -22.48 -3.41
C THR A 300 -18.68 -23.02 -3.60
N ARG A 301 -18.21 -23.89 -2.69
CA ARG A 301 -16.90 -24.52 -2.79
C ARG A 301 -16.93 -25.93 -2.19
N ILE A 302 -16.27 -26.85 -2.86
CA ILE A 302 -15.94 -28.17 -2.35
C ILE A 302 -14.41 -28.23 -2.37
N ASN A 303 -13.78 -28.43 -1.21
CA ASN A 303 -12.32 -28.47 -1.12
C ASN A 303 -11.80 -29.66 -1.94
N GLN A 304 -10.77 -29.43 -2.78
CA GLN A 304 -10.18 -30.49 -3.61
C GLN A 304 -9.20 -31.39 -2.85
N LYS A 305 -8.84 -30.98 -1.63
CA LYS A 305 -7.99 -31.75 -0.71
C LYS A 305 -8.80 -32.04 0.55
N PRO A 306 -8.64 -33.23 1.15
CA PRO A 306 -9.25 -33.55 2.44
C PRO A 306 -8.68 -32.63 3.52
N ASP A 307 -9.51 -32.27 4.49
CA ASP A 307 -9.08 -31.51 5.66
C ASP A 307 -8.29 -32.42 6.60
N PHE A 308 -7.16 -31.94 7.12
CA PHE A 308 -6.19 -32.75 7.88
C PHE A 308 -6.63 -33.07 9.32
N ALA A 309 -7.81 -32.62 9.75
CA ALA A 309 -8.17 -32.56 11.16
C ALA A 309 -8.58 -33.90 11.83
N VAL A 310 -8.62 -35.05 11.14
CA VAL A 310 -8.88 -36.32 11.81
C VAL A 310 -8.11 -37.50 11.22
N LYS A 311 -6.79 -37.58 11.46
CA LYS A 311 -6.12 -38.88 11.50
C LYS A 311 -6.54 -39.58 12.79
N ARG A 312 -7.60 -40.39 12.76
CA ARG A 312 -7.79 -41.37 13.85
C ARG A 312 -6.78 -42.49 13.64
N ALA A 313 -6.11 -42.90 14.72
CA ALA A 313 -5.25 -44.07 14.69
C ALA A 313 -6.04 -45.26 14.14
N THR A 314 -5.49 -45.92 13.13
CA THR A 314 -6.01 -47.14 12.53
C THR A 314 -6.34 -48.12 13.65
N ASN A 315 -7.62 -48.30 13.96
CA ASN A 315 -8.04 -49.44 14.76
C ASN A 315 -7.94 -50.67 13.85
N ASP A 316 -7.43 -51.78 14.39
CA ASP A 316 -7.14 -53.07 13.72
C ASP A 316 -8.36 -53.76 13.06
N ASN A 317 -9.49 -53.07 12.87
CA ASN A 317 -10.69 -53.57 12.24
C ASN A 317 -10.86 -52.99 10.83
N GLY A 318 -9.93 -53.30 9.91
CA GLY A 318 -10.14 -53.34 8.43
C GLY A 318 -10.98 -52.25 7.75
N SER A 319 -11.11 -51.07 8.33
CA SER A 319 -11.96 -49.98 7.84
C SER A 319 -11.05 -48.85 7.39
N PHE A 320 -11.21 -48.47 6.12
CA PHE A 320 -10.48 -47.36 5.51
C PHE A 320 -10.71 -46.08 6.31
N ASP A 321 -9.65 -45.29 6.51
CA ASP A 321 -9.74 -43.97 7.15
C ASP A 321 -10.63 -43.08 6.28
N ILE A 322 -11.86 -42.81 6.73
CA ILE A 322 -12.84 -42.04 5.96
C ILE A 322 -12.38 -40.59 5.96
N GLN A 323 -11.82 -40.16 4.83
CA GLN A 323 -11.39 -38.78 4.66
C GLN A 323 -12.61 -37.86 4.62
N SER A 324 -12.44 -36.65 5.14
CA SER A 324 -13.47 -35.61 5.13
C SER A 324 -13.02 -34.45 4.25
N PHE A 325 -13.95 -33.91 3.49
CA PHE A 325 -13.76 -32.78 2.60
C PHE A 325 -14.58 -31.60 3.11
N GLY A 326 -13.94 -30.44 3.28
CA GLY A 326 -14.62 -29.20 3.63
C GLY A 326 -15.52 -28.74 2.48
N VAL A 327 -16.81 -28.55 2.76
CA VAL A 327 -17.79 -27.99 1.83
C VAL A 327 -18.24 -26.65 2.37
N LYS A 328 -18.09 -25.59 1.57
CA LYS A 328 -18.49 -24.22 1.88
C LYS A 328 -19.87 -23.96 1.29
N ILE A 329 -20.83 -23.63 2.15
CA ILE A 329 -22.20 -23.28 1.78
C ILE A 329 -22.44 -21.82 2.09
N LYS A 330 -22.64 -20.99 1.07
CA LYS A 330 -22.98 -19.58 1.27
C LYS A 330 -24.42 -19.45 1.79
N LEU A 331 -24.60 -18.61 2.81
CA LEU A 331 -25.89 -18.31 3.42
C LEU A 331 -26.36 -16.90 3.03
N GLU A 332 -27.66 -16.72 2.84
CA GLU A 332 -28.26 -15.39 2.68
C GLU A 332 -28.79 -14.89 4.03
N ASN A 333 -28.06 -13.98 4.69
CA ASN A 333 -28.45 -13.41 5.99
C ASN A 333 -29.38 -12.19 5.84
N LYS A 334 -30.56 -12.37 5.23
CA LYS A 334 -31.48 -11.26 4.91
C LYS A 334 -31.99 -10.47 6.13
N ASN A 335 -32.07 -11.10 7.30
CA ASN A 335 -32.63 -10.50 8.51
C ASN A 335 -31.57 -10.10 9.56
N LYS A 336 -30.26 -10.15 9.23
CA LYS A 336 -29.13 -9.91 10.17
C LYS A 336 -29.19 -10.73 11.47
N ALA A 337 -29.97 -11.81 11.51
CA ALA A 337 -30.18 -12.62 12.71
C ALA A 337 -29.03 -13.62 12.96
N LEU A 338 -28.33 -13.99 11.89
CA LEU A 338 -27.23 -14.95 11.97
C LEU A 338 -25.96 -14.27 12.45
N LYS A 339 -25.27 -14.91 13.40
CA LYS A 339 -23.94 -14.48 13.88
C LYS A 339 -22.89 -15.54 13.55
N PRO A 340 -21.64 -15.13 13.26
CA PRO A 340 -20.52 -16.06 13.17
C PRO A 340 -20.36 -16.84 14.48
N GLY A 341 -19.91 -18.09 14.40
CA GLY A 341 -19.76 -19.01 15.53
C GLY A 341 -21.00 -19.82 15.89
N MET A 342 -22.17 -19.53 15.30
CA MET A 342 -23.36 -20.36 15.51
C MET A 342 -23.19 -21.75 14.88
N THR A 343 -23.65 -22.79 15.56
CA THR A 343 -23.72 -24.14 14.99
C THR A 343 -24.87 -24.22 13.98
N ALA A 344 -24.60 -24.83 12.82
CA ALA A 344 -25.58 -25.04 11.78
C ALA A 344 -25.61 -26.51 11.34
N PHE A 345 -26.82 -27.04 11.14
CA PHE A 345 -27.05 -28.36 10.57
C PHE A 345 -27.47 -28.20 9.12
N VAL A 346 -26.69 -28.77 8.21
CA VAL A 346 -26.91 -28.69 6.76
C VAL A 346 -27.42 -30.02 6.27
N GLN A 347 -28.61 -30.02 5.68
CA GLN A 347 -29.19 -31.19 5.03
C GLN A 347 -28.97 -31.09 3.52
N PHE A 348 -28.28 -32.08 2.96
CA PHE A 348 -28.14 -32.28 1.52
C PHE A 348 -29.29 -33.16 1.04
N SER A 349 -30.04 -32.69 0.05
CA SER A 349 -31.07 -33.47 -0.64
C SER A 349 -30.42 -34.64 -1.38
N LYS A 350 -31.11 -35.80 -1.40
CA LYS A 350 -30.69 -37.01 -2.11
C LYS A 350 -30.43 -36.83 -3.60
#